data_AF-A0A507FRY4-F1
#
_entry.id   AF-A0A507FRY4-F1
#
_cell.length_a   1.000
_cell.length_b   1.000
_cell.length_c   1.000
_cell.angle_alpha   90.00
_cell.angle_beta   90.00
_cell.angle_gamma   90.00
#
_symmetry.space_group_name_H-M   'P 1'
#
loop_
_entity.id
_entity.type
_entity.pdbx_description
1 polymer ?
#
loop_
_entity_poly.entity_id
_entity_poly.type
_entity_poly.pdbx_seq_one_letter_code
_entity_poly.pdbx_strand_id
1 'polypeptide(L)'
;MAMRRFLFTSFATASAVSATPLFQVRRDHPANALVSRQFADNSSMFLVYYGGPVLTKVEVQPIFYGAFAEETKSTLSSFYSFLTNSEYTDFIADEWSVTGQKIEHGSVLPSITYSGALVGSLDDATYTKQLLRNMIKAGTIKPNSNSYYPIYLGPGVNATQGSHVACVHFCGYHGTVDISDISTTTKYLYYAILPDQAGWCMGGCGDSEDPFENLMSISAHEFAEAVTNPAIGVAKSLGSPLSWYLMGYGETGDILTHTHEKTSAHTGNTIQETMTDTVTGKTWVVQKLWSNKYQMCMSQSPSNKAAKIAPSSDTAVTTSKSPINSAVTSKSSSSVNAAPKPAISKPAYVKTTKAAKTTKKSTTTKKTTTKKAAVKTTTKKK
;
A
#
# COMPACT_ATOMS: atom_id res chain seq x y z
N MET A 1 50.86 -34.24 39.82
CA MET A 1 50.07 -34.72 38.67
C MET A 1 49.57 -33.48 37.93
N ALA A 2 50.09 -33.24 36.72
CA ALA A 2 49.59 -32.45 35.57
C ALA A 2 48.71 -31.19 35.81
N MET A 3 48.82 -30.05 35.13
CA MET A 3 49.66 -29.50 34.05
C MET A 3 49.24 -28.01 33.92
N ARG A 4 50.15 -27.15 33.46
CA ARG A 4 50.03 -25.68 33.28
C ARG A 4 48.80 -25.21 32.48
N ARG A 5 48.36 -23.95 32.74
CA ARG A 5 47.96 -23.02 31.68
C ARG A 5 48.24 -21.55 32.05
N PHE A 6 48.65 -20.82 31.02
CA PHE A 6 49.38 -19.55 30.99
C PHE A 6 48.53 -18.33 31.39
N LEU A 7 49.12 -17.42 32.17
CA LEU A 7 48.80 -15.98 32.13
C LEU A 7 49.70 -15.33 31.07
N PHE A 8 49.09 -14.61 30.13
CA PHE A 8 49.78 -13.59 29.34
C PHE A 8 49.33 -12.21 29.84
N THR A 9 50.21 -11.56 30.59
CA THR A 9 50.20 -10.12 30.84
C THR A 9 51.19 -9.50 29.85
N SER A 10 50.74 -8.53 29.03
CA SER A 10 51.66 -7.66 28.32
C SER A 10 51.19 -6.21 28.41
N PHE A 11 52.20 -5.36 28.54
CA PHE A 11 52.21 -4.00 29.04
C PHE A 11 51.39 -2.99 28.23
N ALA A 12 50.72 -2.10 28.96
CA ALA A 12 50.33 -0.78 28.48
C ALA A 12 51.54 0.16 28.56
N THR A 13 51.84 0.86 27.47
CA THR A 13 52.66 2.08 27.48
C THR A 13 51.80 3.22 26.95
N ALA A 14 51.43 4.12 27.86
CA ALA A 14 50.85 5.41 27.53
C ALA A 14 51.94 6.35 27.04
N SER A 15 51.63 7.15 26.02
CA SER A 15 52.29 8.43 25.78
C SER A 15 51.24 9.41 25.27
N ALA A 16 50.87 10.33 26.14
CA ALA A 16 50.02 11.47 25.85
C ALA A 16 50.87 12.57 25.19
N VAL A 17 50.37 13.17 24.11
CA VAL A 17 50.77 14.51 23.68
C VAL A 17 49.52 15.29 23.30
N SER A 18 49.38 16.44 23.96
CA SER A 18 48.33 17.44 23.85
C SER A 18 48.34 18.17 22.51
N ALA A 19 47.17 18.53 21.98
CA ALA A 19 47.05 19.61 20.99
C ALA A 19 45.70 20.34 21.10
N THR A 20 45.78 21.63 21.43
CA THR A 20 44.72 22.65 21.42
C THR A 20 44.50 23.23 20.00
N PRO A 21 43.45 24.06 19.78
CA PRO A 21 42.60 24.04 18.59
C PRO A 21 43.04 24.98 17.46
N LEU A 22 42.57 24.76 16.22
CA LEU A 22 42.62 25.76 15.16
C LEU A 22 41.37 25.77 14.27
N PHE A 23 40.96 27.00 13.98
CA PHE A 23 39.92 27.50 13.10
C PHE A 23 40.08 27.07 11.62
N GLN A 24 38.93 27.01 10.94
CA GLN A 24 38.63 27.03 9.50
C GLN A 24 39.78 27.38 8.51
N VAL A 25 39.93 26.55 7.47
CA VAL A 25 40.45 26.97 6.16
C VAL A 25 39.49 26.50 5.06
N ARG A 26 38.89 27.50 4.42
CA ARG A 26 38.12 27.44 3.17
C ARG A 26 39.05 26.98 2.04
N ARG A 27 38.63 26.02 1.21
CA ARG A 27 39.22 25.79 -0.12
C ARG A 27 38.19 26.15 -1.17
N ASP A 28 38.37 27.33 -1.76
CA ASP A 28 37.71 27.73 -2.99
C ASP A 28 38.08 26.74 -4.10
N HIS A 29 37.08 26.23 -4.82
CA HIS A 29 37.25 25.61 -6.15
C HIS A 29 36.27 26.31 -7.11
N PRO A 30 36.72 26.58 -8.34
CA PRO A 30 36.33 27.77 -9.08
C PRO A 30 34.93 27.67 -9.71
N ALA A 31 34.24 28.80 -9.75
CA ALA A 31 33.10 29.01 -10.60
C ALA A 31 33.50 28.96 -12.09
N ASN A 32 32.60 28.40 -12.89
CA ASN A 32 32.52 28.47 -14.36
C ASN A 32 33.47 27.58 -15.19
N ALA A 33 33.00 26.36 -15.43
CA ALA A 33 32.83 25.90 -16.81
C ALA A 33 31.45 25.24 -16.92
N LEU A 34 30.47 26.06 -17.26
CA LEU A 34 29.17 25.65 -17.77
C LEU A 34 29.39 24.91 -19.10
N VAL A 35 29.73 23.62 -19.04
CA VAL A 35 29.39 22.71 -20.12
C VAL A 35 28.08 22.09 -19.69
N SER A 36 27.00 22.67 -20.20
CA SER A 36 25.70 22.04 -20.30
C SER A 36 25.88 20.71 -21.04
N ARG A 37 26.23 19.64 -20.31
CA ARG A 37 25.71 18.33 -20.64
C ARG A 37 24.30 18.33 -20.09
N GLN A 38 23.43 18.88 -20.92
CA GLN A 38 22.03 18.52 -20.96
C GLN A 38 22.00 17.00 -21.10
N PHE A 39 22.00 16.29 -19.97
CA PHE A 39 21.60 14.91 -19.92
C PHE A 39 20.14 14.95 -20.35
N ALA A 40 19.89 14.61 -21.60
CA ALA A 40 18.61 14.10 -22.02
C ALA A 40 18.41 12.78 -21.25
N ASP A 41 17.85 12.85 -20.05
CA ASP A 41 17.30 11.66 -19.40
C ASP A 41 15.79 11.81 -19.34
N ASN A 42 15.20 11.65 -20.53
CA ASN A 42 13.78 11.52 -20.74
C ASN A 42 13.50 10.06 -21.12
N SER A 43 13.95 9.11 -20.28
CA SER A 43 13.48 7.72 -20.40
C SER A 43 12.07 7.67 -19.81
N SER A 44 11.08 7.74 -20.69
CA SER A 44 9.68 7.50 -20.33
C SER A 44 9.56 6.10 -19.72
N MET A 45 8.90 6.01 -18.56
CA MET A 45 8.69 4.76 -17.85
C MET A 45 7.42 4.11 -18.41
N PHE A 46 7.57 2.96 -19.06
CA PHE A 46 6.45 2.25 -19.68
C PHE A 46 6.36 0.82 -19.16
N LEU A 47 5.26 0.48 -18.49
CA LEU A 47 4.94 -0.94 -18.30
C LEU A 47 4.75 -1.59 -19.65
N VAL A 48 5.32 -2.78 -19.79
CA VAL A 48 5.21 -3.61 -20.98
C VAL A 48 4.28 -4.77 -20.66
N TYR A 49 3.38 -5.09 -21.60
CA TYR A 49 2.53 -6.26 -21.49
C TYR A 49 3.27 -7.51 -22.00
N TYR A 50 3.46 -8.50 -21.13
CA TYR A 50 4.23 -9.72 -21.40
C TYR A 50 3.38 -10.94 -21.83
N GLY A 51 2.09 -10.75 -22.11
CA GLY A 51 1.21 -11.81 -22.64
C GLY A 51 0.53 -12.70 -21.59
N GLY A 52 0.57 -12.31 -20.32
CA GLY A 52 -0.14 -12.97 -19.22
C GLY A 52 -1.63 -12.60 -19.12
N PRO A 53 -2.36 -13.20 -18.17
CA PRO A 53 -3.76 -12.86 -17.92
C PRO A 53 -3.91 -11.51 -17.22
N VAL A 54 -5.03 -10.82 -17.44
CA VAL A 54 -5.55 -9.76 -16.56
C VAL A 54 -6.90 -10.20 -15.99
N LEU A 55 -7.33 -9.64 -14.85
CA LEU A 55 -8.67 -9.91 -14.31
C LEU A 55 -9.69 -9.05 -15.03
N THR A 56 -10.33 -9.60 -16.07
CA THR A 56 -11.25 -8.86 -16.94
C THR A 56 -12.53 -8.43 -16.22
N LYS A 57 -12.96 -9.19 -15.21
CA LYS A 57 -14.14 -8.88 -14.42
C LYS A 57 -13.96 -9.36 -12.99
N VAL A 58 -13.07 -8.70 -12.26
CA VAL A 58 -12.61 -9.13 -10.93
C VAL A 58 -13.77 -9.43 -9.97
N GLU A 59 -13.70 -10.57 -9.30
CA GLU A 59 -14.62 -10.99 -8.25
C GLU A 59 -13.86 -11.05 -6.93
N VAL A 60 -14.05 -10.04 -6.10
CA VAL A 60 -13.31 -9.89 -4.84
C VAL A 60 -14.01 -10.66 -3.72
N GLN A 61 -13.29 -11.51 -3.00
CA GLN A 61 -13.81 -12.15 -1.79
C GLN A 61 -12.84 -11.95 -0.62
N PRO A 62 -13.08 -10.95 0.24
CA PRO A 62 -12.23 -10.67 1.38
C PRO A 62 -12.18 -11.84 2.37
N ILE A 63 -10.98 -12.15 2.85
CA ILE A 63 -10.74 -13.13 3.90
C ILE A 63 -10.14 -12.42 5.11
N PHE A 64 -10.77 -12.54 6.27
CA PHE A 64 -10.29 -12.00 7.54
C PHE A 64 -9.61 -13.10 8.34
N TYR A 65 -8.28 -13.00 8.47
CA TYR A 65 -7.45 -13.94 9.21
C TYR A 65 -7.15 -13.39 10.60
N GLY A 66 -7.96 -13.76 11.58
CA GLY A 66 -7.87 -13.26 12.95
C GLY A 66 -9.13 -12.51 13.39
N ALA A 67 -9.03 -11.80 14.51
CA ALA A 67 -10.15 -11.07 15.08
C ALA A 67 -10.30 -9.68 14.44
N PHE A 68 -11.50 -9.38 13.93
CA PHE A 68 -11.87 -8.09 13.35
C PHE A 68 -13.25 -7.67 13.84
N ALA A 69 -13.44 -6.38 14.06
CA ALA A 69 -14.78 -5.83 14.31
C ALA A 69 -15.65 -5.96 13.05
N GLU A 70 -16.96 -6.20 13.23
CA GLU A 70 -17.90 -6.31 12.10
C GLU A 70 -17.95 -5.05 11.24
N GLU A 71 -17.83 -3.87 11.86
CA GLU A 71 -17.78 -2.60 11.16
C GLU A 71 -16.56 -2.48 10.23
N THR A 72 -15.39 -2.94 10.69
CA THR A 72 -14.17 -2.98 9.87
C THR A 72 -14.37 -3.91 8.67
N LYS A 73 -14.94 -5.10 8.88
CA LYS A 73 -15.22 -6.06 7.81
C LYS A 73 -16.19 -5.52 6.77
N SER A 74 -17.28 -4.89 7.25
CA SER A 74 -18.28 -4.24 6.41
C SER A 74 -17.66 -3.09 5.60
N THR A 75 -16.89 -2.23 6.25
CA THR A 75 -16.27 -1.07 5.62
C THR A 75 -15.29 -1.47 4.53
N LEU A 76 -14.44 -2.48 4.76
CA LEU A 76 -13.52 -2.99 3.74
C LEU A 76 -14.26 -3.68 2.58
N SER A 77 -15.40 -4.33 2.86
CA SER A 77 -16.24 -4.90 1.79
C SER A 77 -16.90 -3.80 0.94
N SER A 78 -17.39 -2.73 1.56
CA SER A 78 -17.88 -1.54 0.85
C SER A 78 -16.77 -0.83 0.07
N PHE A 79 -15.56 -0.79 0.60
CA PHE A 79 -14.41 -0.22 -0.09
C PHE A 79 -14.08 -1.00 -1.37
N TYR A 80 -14.08 -2.33 -1.34
CA TYR A 80 -13.93 -3.12 -2.57
C TYR A 80 -15.11 -2.94 -3.52
N SER A 81 -16.31 -2.69 -3.01
CA SER A 81 -17.48 -2.39 -3.86
C SER A 81 -17.26 -1.08 -4.62
N PHE A 82 -16.65 -0.09 -3.97
CA PHE A 82 -16.18 1.13 -4.62
C PHE A 82 -15.06 0.84 -5.62
N LEU A 83 -13.98 0.15 -5.23
CA LEU A 83 -12.84 -0.11 -6.12
C LEU A 83 -13.29 -0.79 -7.40
N THR A 84 -14.10 -1.84 -7.30
CA THR A 84 -14.58 -2.65 -8.44
C THR A 84 -15.58 -1.94 -9.35
N ASN A 85 -16.18 -0.83 -8.92
CA ASN A 85 -17.29 -0.17 -9.62
C ASN A 85 -17.21 1.37 -9.47
N SER A 86 -16.05 1.94 -9.82
CA SER A 86 -15.79 3.39 -9.78
C SER A 86 -14.84 3.84 -10.87
N GLU A 87 -14.60 5.17 -10.94
CA GLU A 87 -13.61 5.79 -11.82
C GLU A 87 -12.18 5.24 -11.61
N TYR A 88 -11.91 4.60 -10.46
CA TYR A 88 -10.64 3.90 -10.21
C TYR A 88 -10.49 2.67 -11.14
N THR A 89 -11.50 1.80 -11.21
CA THR A 89 -11.47 0.68 -12.16
C THR A 89 -11.60 1.15 -13.60
N ASP A 90 -12.34 2.25 -13.87
CA ASP A 90 -12.40 2.82 -15.23
C ASP A 90 -11.01 3.26 -15.71
N PHE A 91 -10.22 3.88 -14.83
CA PHE A 91 -8.84 4.26 -15.12
C PHE A 91 -7.94 3.04 -15.34
N ILE A 92 -8.02 2.02 -14.47
CA ILE A 92 -7.30 0.76 -14.66
C ILE A 92 -7.66 0.14 -16.01
N ALA A 93 -8.94 0.18 -16.41
CA ALA A 93 -9.40 -0.36 -17.67
C ALA A 93 -8.91 0.43 -18.89
N ASP A 94 -8.88 1.77 -18.84
CA ASP A 94 -8.36 2.63 -19.92
C ASP A 94 -6.86 2.44 -20.14
N GLU A 95 -6.09 2.24 -19.06
CA GLU A 95 -4.64 2.05 -19.15
C GLU A 95 -4.24 0.62 -19.52
N TRP A 96 -4.89 -0.39 -18.94
CA TRP A 96 -4.32 -1.75 -18.84
C TRP A 96 -5.15 -2.85 -19.50
N SER A 97 -6.25 -2.51 -20.18
CA SER A 97 -6.93 -3.46 -21.05
C SER A 97 -6.05 -3.84 -22.25
N VAL A 98 -6.10 -5.11 -22.66
CA VAL A 98 -5.42 -5.60 -23.87
C VAL A 98 -6.41 -6.28 -24.82
N THR A 99 -6.03 -6.43 -26.09
CA THR A 99 -6.88 -7.14 -27.06
C THR A 99 -7.25 -8.53 -26.57
N GLY A 100 -8.55 -8.83 -26.50
CA GLY A 100 -9.07 -10.11 -26.01
C GLY A 100 -9.21 -10.22 -24.48
N GLN A 101 -8.70 -9.26 -23.71
CA GLN A 101 -8.85 -9.20 -22.26
C GLN A 101 -9.17 -7.76 -21.82
N LYS A 102 -10.41 -7.35 -22.04
CA LYS A 102 -10.92 -6.04 -21.62
C LYS A 102 -11.23 -6.07 -20.13
N ILE A 103 -10.69 -5.12 -19.36
CA ILE A 103 -11.02 -4.95 -17.94
C ILE A 103 -12.34 -4.18 -17.84
N GLU A 104 -13.23 -4.66 -16.99
CA GLU A 104 -14.57 -4.13 -16.76
C GLU A 104 -14.88 -4.10 -15.25
N HIS A 105 -15.99 -3.47 -14.87
CA HIS A 105 -16.44 -3.45 -13.48
C HIS A 105 -16.67 -4.85 -12.93
N GLY A 106 -16.23 -5.03 -11.69
CA GLY A 106 -16.21 -6.30 -10.98
C GLY A 106 -17.39 -6.50 -10.04
N SER A 107 -17.20 -7.38 -9.06
CA SER A 107 -18.14 -7.64 -7.98
C SER A 107 -17.41 -7.96 -6.67
N VAL A 108 -18.15 -7.90 -5.56
CA VAL A 108 -17.67 -8.31 -4.25
C VAL A 108 -18.58 -9.40 -3.69
N LEU A 109 -18.00 -10.54 -3.32
CA LEU A 109 -18.67 -11.62 -2.63
C LEU A 109 -18.69 -11.38 -1.12
N PRO A 110 -19.62 -12.04 -0.38
CA PRO A 110 -19.58 -12.02 1.08
C PRO A 110 -18.21 -12.44 1.61
N SER A 111 -17.69 -11.64 2.55
CA SER A 111 -16.40 -11.91 3.17
C SER A 111 -16.41 -13.19 4.01
N ILE A 112 -15.22 -13.78 4.18
CA ILE A 112 -15.00 -14.98 4.97
C ILE A 112 -14.20 -14.59 6.22
N THR A 113 -14.62 -15.04 7.39
CA THR A 113 -13.76 -15.03 8.59
C THR A 113 -13.11 -16.40 8.72
N TYR A 114 -11.78 -16.48 8.70
CA TYR A 114 -11.07 -17.73 8.90
C TYR A 114 -11.25 -18.22 10.33
N SER A 115 -11.78 -19.43 10.49
CA SER A 115 -12.14 -20.03 11.78
C SER A 115 -11.19 -21.13 12.25
N GLY A 116 -10.15 -21.44 11.46
CA GLY A 116 -9.14 -22.44 11.83
C GLY A 116 -8.13 -21.95 12.86
N ALA A 117 -7.18 -22.81 13.21
CA ALA A 117 -6.10 -22.43 14.12
C ALA A 117 -5.24 -21.32 13.50
N LEU A 118 -5.05 -20.24 14.24
CA LEU A 118 -4.21 -19.12 13.83
C LEU A 118 -2.74 -19.41 14.11
N VAL A 119 -1.86 -18.97 13.21
CA VAL A 119 -0.41 -18.90 13.44
C VAL A 119 0.02 -17.46 13.58
N GLY A 120 1.12 -17.22 14.30
CA GLY A 120 1.64 -15.86 14.53
C GLY A 120 2.27 -15.22 13.29
N SER A 121 2.61 -16.01 12.27
CA SER A 121 3.10 -15.50 11.00
C SER A 121 2.69 -16.40 9.84
N LEU A 122 2.18 -15.79 8.77
CA LEU A 122 1.89 -16.45 7.51
C LEU A 122 3.11 -16.39 6.60
N ASP A 123 3.86 -17.48 6.54
CA ASP A 123 4.89 -17.64 5.52
C ASP A 123 4.25 -18.00 4.17
N ASP A 124 4.58 -17.22 3.14
CA ASP A 124 3.93 -17.33 1.85
C ASP A 124 4.07 -18.74 1.24
N ALA A 125 5.30 -19.23 1.18
CA ALA A 125 5.65 -20.44 0.46
C ALA A 125 5.15 -21.70 1.18
N THR A 126 5.24 -21.73 2.51
CA THR A 126 4.95 -22.92 3.31
C THR A 126 3.57 -22.93 3.95
N TYR A 127 2.97 -21.77 4.23
CA TYR A 127 1.70 -21.67 4.94
C TYR A 127 0.60 -21.03 4.11
N THR A 128 0.75 -19.79 3.62
CA THR A 128 -0.33 -19.05 2.92
C THR A 128 -0.87 -19.81 1.73
N LYS A 129 0.01 -20.28 0.84
CA LYS A 129 -0.39 -21.05 -0.35
C LYS A 129 -1.07 -22.37 0.02
N GLN A 130 -0.59 -23.06 1.06
CA GLN A 130 -1.19 -24.31 1.52
C GLN A 130 -2.55 -24.08 2.18
N LEU A 131 -2.71 -23.00 2.96
CA LEU A 131 -3.96 -22.57 3.56
C LEU A 131 -5.04 -22.35 2.48
N LEU A 132 -4.72 -21.57 1.45
CA LEU A 132 -5.65 -21.29 0.35
C LEU A 132 -6.05 -22.58 -0.39
N ARG A 133 -5.08 -23.47 -0.67
CA ARG A 133 -5.37 -24.78 -1.26
C ARG A 133 -6.27 -25.64 -0.38
N ASN A 134 -6.12 -25.59 0.94
CA ASN A 134 -7.00 -26.29 1.87
C ASN A 134 -8.42 -25.69 1.88
N MET A 135 -8.54 -24.36 1.79
CA MET A 135 -9.84 -23.68 1.70
C MET A 135 -10.59 -24.05 0.41
N ILE A 136 -9.88 -24.26 -0.72
CA ILE A 136 -10.47 -24.78 -1.96
C ILE A 136 -10.98 -26.22 -1.75
N LYS A 137 -10.13 -27.10 -1.21
CA LYS A 137 -10.49 -28.51 -0.97
C LYS A 137 -11.66 -28.68 -0.02
N ALA A 138 -11.78 -27.78 0.97
CA ALA A 138 -12.90 -27.72 1.90
C ALA A 138 -14.17 -27.10 1.28
N GLY A 139 -14.09 -26.53 0.08
CA GLY A 139 -15.19 -25.83 -0.59
C GLY A 139 -15.54 -24.47 0.02
N THR A 140 -14.69 -23.94 0.91
CA THR A 140 -14.86 -22.64 1.56
C THR A 140 -14.71 -21.49 0.57
N ILE A 141 -13.77 -21.62 -0.37
CA ILE A 141 -13.61 -20.72 -1.52
C ILE A 141 -13.72 -21.53 -2.82
N LYS A 142 -14.21 -20.90 -3.88
CA LYS A 142 -14.40 -21.52 -5.19
C LYS A 142 -13.84 -20.63 -6.30
N PRO A 143 -12.52 -20.68 -6.55
CA PRO A 143 -11.88 -19.78 -7.50
C PRO A 143 -12.40 -19.98 -8.93
N ASN A 144 -12.54 -18.88 -9.65
CA ASN A 144 -12.68 -18.82 -11.09
C ASN A 144 -11.54 -17.96 -11.68
N SER A 145 -11.55 -17.73 -13.00
CA SER A 145 -10.49 -16.99 -13.69
C SER A 145 -10.36 -15.51 -13.27
N ASN A 146 -11.36 -14.96 -12.57
CA ASN A 146 -11.42 -13.58 -12.12
C ASN A 146 -11.43 -13.43 -10.58
N SER A 147 -11.36 -14.53 -9.82
CA SER A 147 -11.42 -14.45 -8.36
C SER A 147 -10.15 -13.83 -7.77
N TYR A 148 -10.32 -12.86 -6.88
CA TYR A 148 -9.27 -12.23 -6.10
C TYR A 148 -9.59 -12.32 -4.61
N TYR A 149 -8.64 -12.83 -3.82
CA TYR A 149 -8.80 -13.07 -2.39
C TYR A 149 -7.86 -12.17 -1.57
N PRO A 150 -8.28 -10.94 -1.19
CA PRO A 150 -7.51 -10.13 -0.27
C PRO A 150 -7.64 -10.68 1.15
N ILE A 151 -6.51 -11.00 1.78
CA ILE A 151 -6.42 -11.62 3.10
C ILE A 151 -5.93 -10.57 4.10
N TYR A 152 -6.83 -10.08 4.93
CA TYR A 152 -6.52 -9.13 6.00
C TYR A 152 -6.02 -9.87 7.23
N LEU A 153 -4.87 -9.44 7.75
CA LEU A 153 -4.26 -10.02 8.95
C LEU A 153 -4.69 -9.24 10.19
N GLY A 154 -5.27 -9.96 11.15
CA GLY A 154 -5.68 -9.36 12.42
C GLY A 154 -4.47 -8.96 13.28
N PRO A 155 -4.68 -8.13 14.31
CA PRO A 155 -3.61 -7.69 15.20
C PRO A 155 -2.80 -8.86 15.78
N GLY A 156 -1.48 -8.75 15.70
CA GLY A 156 -0.55 -9.78 16.21
C GLY A 156 -0.22 -10.92 15.25
N VAL A 157 -0.75 -10.90 14.02
CA VAL A 157 -0.35 -11.82 12.94
C VAL A 157 0.57 -11.07 11.97
N ASN A 158 1.73 -11.66 11.67
CA ASN A 158 2.69 -11.12 10.70
C ASN A 158 2.67 -11.93 9.38
N ALA A 159 3.41 -11.50 8.36
CA ALA A 159 3.63 -12.27 7.13
C ALA A 159 5.07 -12.20 6.63
N THR A 160 5.49 -13.25 5.93
CA THR A 160 6.80 -13.32 5.27
C THR A 160 6.66 -13.79 3.83
N GLN A 161 7.49 -13.21 2.96
CA GLN A 161 7.61 -13.61 1.56
C GLN A 161 9.10 -13.80 1.24
N GLY A 162 9.54 -15.06 1.16
CA GLY A 162 10.97 -15.37 1.08
C GLY A 162 11.70 -14.86 2.34
N SER A 163 12.76 -14.07 2.15
CA SER A 163 13.48 -13.43 3.26
C SER A 163 12.85 -12.12 3.75
N HIS A 164 11.82 -11.63 3.08
CA HIS A 164 11.18 -10.36 3.41
C HIS A 164 10.10 -10.56 4.48
N VAL A 165 9.98 -9.56 5.34
CA VAL A 165 9.04 -9.51 6.46
C VAL A 165 8.13 -8.31 6.28
N ALA A 166 6.82 -8.51 6.48
CA ALA A 166 5.84 -7.44 6.42
C ALA A 166 6.17 -6.31 7.41
N CYS A 167 5.82 -5.08 7.04
CA CYS A 167 6.08 -3.85 7.80
C CYS A 167 7.56 -3.51 8.01
N VAL A 168 8.48 -4.30 7.45
CA VAL A 168 9.91 -4.00 7.41
C VAL A 168 10.37 -3.83 5.97
N HIS A 169 9.87 -4.69 5.08
CA HIS A 169 10.27 -4.72 3.67
C HIS A 169 9.10 -4.45 2.72
N PHE A 170 7.88 -4.78 3.11
CA PHE A 170 6.67 -4.56 2.30
C PHE A 170 5.47 -4.23 3.18
N CYS A 171 4.50 -3.53 2.59
CA CYS A 171 3.28 -3.07 3.26
C CYS A 171 2.06 -3.93 2.95
N GLY A 172 2.10 -4.62 1.83
CA GLY A 172 1.23 -5.68 1.36
C GLY A 172 2.00 -6.50 0.32
N TYR A 173 1.39 -7.57 -0.18
CA TYR A 173 1.78 -8.13 -1.46
C TYR A 173 0.62 -8.93 -2.04
N HIS A 174 0.54 -8.99 -3.36
CA HIS A 174 -0.31 -9.94 -4.06
C HIS A 174 0.52 -11.10 -4.63
N GLY A 175 -0.17 -12.20 -4.92
CA GLY A 175 0.48 -13.44 -5.31
C GLY A 175 -0.45 -14.42 -6.01
N THR A 176 0.16 -15.51 -6.46
CA THR A 176 -0.51 -16.52 -7.27
C THR A 176 -0.24 -17.92 -6.74
N VAL A 177 -1.26 -18.77 -6.79
CA VAL A 177 -1.14 -20.20 -6.52
C VAL A 177 -1.56 -20.98 -7.76
N ASP A 178 -0.71 -21.87 -8.26
CA ASP A 178 -1.14 -22.88 -9.22
C ASP A 178 -2.03 -23.90 -8.51
N ILE A 179 -3.27 -24.00 -8.98
CA ILE A 179 -4.33 -24.87 -8.46
C ILE A 179 -4.88 -25.79 -9.54
N SER A 180 -4.21 -25.92 -10.68
CA SER A 180 -4.65 -26.79 -11.79
C SER A 180 -4.81 -28.26 -11.41
N ASP A 181 -4.14 -28.70 -10.36
CA ASP A 181 -4.23 -30.07 -9.85
C ASP A 181 -5.46 -30.31 -8.96
N ILE A 182 -6.12 -29.25 -8.46
CA ILE A 182 -7.28 -29.33 -7.54
C ILE A 182 -8.49 -28.53 -8.00
N SER A 183 -8.38 -27.78 -9.09
CA SER A 183 -9.43 -26.92 -9.64
C SER A 183 -9.70 -27.30 -11.10
N THR A 184 -10.97 -27.43 -11.45
CA THR A 184 -11.42 -27.72 -12.82
C THR A 184 -11.88 -26.46 -13.56
N THR A 185 -11.98 -25.32 -12.89
CA THR A 185 -12.53 -24.05 -13.43
C THR A 185 -11.46 -23.04 -13.80
N THR A 186 -10.31 -23.08 -13.14
CA THR A 186 -9.20 -22.14 -13.38
C THR A 186 -7.88 -22.79 -12.98
N LYS A 187 -6.80 -22.39 -13.66
CA LYS A 187 -5.43 -22.84 -13.37
C LYS A 187 -4.84 -22.15 -12.14
N TYR A 188 -5.21 -20.90 -11.89
CA TYR A 188 -4.58 -20.06 -10.87
C TYR A 188 -5.62 -19.50 -9.90
N LEU A 189 -5.19 -19.35 -8.64
CA LEU A 189 -5.84 -18.54 -7.62
C LEU A 189 -4.98 -17.30 -7.38
N TYR A 190 -5.63 -16.14 -7.28
CA TYR A 190 -4.98 -14.86 -7.03
C TYR A 190 -5.39 -14.31 -5.67
N TYR A 191 -4.43 -13.85 -4.88
CA TYR A 191 -4.66 -13.37 -3.52
C TYR A 191 -3.76 -12.19 -3.20
N ALA A 192 -4.06 -11.51 -2.10
CA ALA A 192 -3.14 -10.59 -1.47
C ALA A 192 -3.08 -10.83 0.04
N ILE A 193 -1.98 -10.41 0.66
CA ILE A 193 -1.80 -10.36 2.10
C ILE A 193 -1.71 -8.89 2.51
N LEU A 194 -2.61 -8.51 3.43
CA LEU A 194 -2.80 -7.14 3.90
C LEU A 194 -2.55 -7.10 5.42
N PRO A 195 -1.30 -6.83 5.86
CA PRO A 195 -0.93 -6.67 7.26
C PRO A 195 -1.71 -5.57 7.99
N ASP A 196 -1.85 -5.75 9.31
CA ASP A 196 -2.42 -4.74 10.20
C ASP A 196 -1.57 -3.45 10.24
N GLN A 197 -2.17 -2.36 9.76
CA GLN A 197 -1.55 -1.04 9.69
C GLN A 197 -1.52 -0.30 11.04
N ALA A 198 -2.36 -0.68 12.00
CA ALA A 198 -2.32 -0.11 13.35
C ALA A 198 -1.27 -0.80 14.24
N GLY A 199 -0.73 -1.94 13.77
CA GLY A 199 0.28 -2.72 14.46
C GLY A 199 1.69 -2.39 13.98
N TRP A 200 2.39 -3.41 13.48
CA TRP A 200 3.80 -3.33 13.12
C TRP A 200 4.07 -2.38 11.93
N CYS A 201 3.05 -2.15 11.09
CA CYS A 201 3.13 -1.29 9.92
C CYS A 201 2.85 0.18 10.22
N MET A 202 2.50 0.52 11.47
CA MET A 202 2.11 1.88 11.84
C MET A 202 3.22 2.89 11.50
N GLY A 203 2.88 3.87 10.66
CA GLY A 203 3.76 4.96 10.22
C GLY A 203 4.79 4.59 9.15
N GLY A 204 4.79 3.36 8.62
CA GLY A 204 5.74 2.92 7.59
C GLY A 204 5.14 2.67 6.21
N CYS A 205 3.81 2.69 6.09
CA CYS A 205 3.08 2.12 4.97
C CYS A 205 1.99 3.04 4.41
N GLY A 206 2.27 4.34 4.38
CA GLY A 206 1.37 5.36 3.86
C GLY A 206 1.56 6.69 4.59
N ASP A 207 0.97 7.74 4.03
CA ASP A 207 1.14 9.12 4.51
C ASP A 207 0.05 9.56 5.50
N SER A 208 -1.05 8.81 5.61
CA SER A 208 -2.12 9.14 6.55
C SER A 208 -1.73 8.85 8.00
N GLU A 209 -2.13 9.74 8.91
CA GLU A 209 -2.07 9.48 10.35
C GLU A 209 -3.09 8.44 10.80
N ASP A 210 -4.12 8.16 9.99
CA ASP A 210 -5.09 7.10 10.22
C ASP A 210 -4.59 5.77 9.62
N PRO A 211 -4.24 4.76 10.44
CA PRO A 211 -3.83 3.45 9.96
C PRO A 211 -4.86 2.77 9.05
N PHE A 212 -6.16 3.07 9.24
CA PHE A 212 -7.21 2.49 8.42
C PHE A 212 -7.22 3.08 7.00
N GLU A 213 -6.89 4.36 6.83
CA GLU A 213 -6.69 4.98 5.52
C GLU A 213 -5.47 4.38 4.80
N ASN A 214 -4.39 4.13 5.52
CA ASN A 214 -3.22 3.42 4.97
C ASN A 214 -3.59 1.99 4.54
N LEU A 215 -4.41 1.28 5.33
CA LEU A 215 -4.88 -0.05 4.95
C LEU A 215 -5.72 -0.01 3.66
N MET A 216 -6.59 0.98 3.50
CA MET A 216 -7.37 1.18 2.27
C MET A 216 -6.46 1.51 1.08
N SER A 217 -5.46 2.38 1.26
CA SER A 217 -4.48 2.71 0.23
C SER A 217 -3.71 1.47 -0.26
N ILE A 218 -3.18 0.65 0.65
CA ILE A 218 -2.48 -0.60 0.31
C ILE A 218 -3.46 -1.60 -0.34
N SER A 219 -4.69 -1.67 0.15
CA SER A 219 -5.70 -2.55 -0.46
C SER A 219 -6.02 -2.15 -1.91
N ALA A 220 -6.01 -0.85 -2.23
CA ALA A 220 -6.15 -0.35 -3.60
C ALA A 220 -4.92 -0.67 -4.46
N HIS A 221 -3.72 -0.54 -3.91
CA HIS A 221 -2.47 -0.95 -4.56
C HIS A 221 -2.53 -2.43 -4.97
N GLU A 222 -2.71 -3.32 -4.00
CA GLU A 222 -2.72 -4.77 -4.25
C GLU A 222 -3.87 -5.19 -5.16
N PHE A 223 -5.01 -4.50 -5.08
CA PHE A 223 -6.12 -4.70 -6.00
C PHE A 223 -5.75 -4.36 -7.45
N ALA A 224 -5.15 -3.19 -7.68
CA ALA A 224 -4.80 -2.75 -9.03
C ALA A 224 -3.75 -3.66 -9.69
N GLU A 225 -2.75 -4.08 -8.93
CA GLU A 225 -1.72 -4.98 -9.42
C GLU A 225 -2.25 -6.40 -9.62
N ALA A 226 -3.08 -6.91 -8.70
CA ALA A 226 -3.77 -8.18 -8.92
C ALA A 226 -4.68 -8.14 -10.16
N VAL A 227 -5.30 -7.00 -10.50
CA VAL A 227 -6.11 -6.88 -11.72
C VAL A 227 -5.25 -6.88 -12.97
N THR A 228 -4.11 -6.18 -12.96
CA THR A 228 -3.28 -5.92 -14.15
C THR A 228 -2.18 -6.95 -14.39
N ASN A 229 -1.80 -7.69 -13.35
CA ASN A 229 -0.78 -8.73 -13.41
C ASN A 229 -0.99 -9.86 -12.36
N PRO A 230 -2.17 -10.48 -12.34
CA PRO A 230 -2.56 -11.46 -11.32
C PRO A 230 -1.63 -12.66 -11.17
N ALA A 231 -0.92 -13.04 -12.23
CA ALA A 231 -0.12 -14.27 -12.28
C ALA A 231 1.38 -14.07 -11.97
N ILE A 232 1.76 -12.91 -11.41
CA ILE A 232 3.17 -12.61 -11.10
C ILE A 232 3.83 -13.65 -10.21
N GLY A 233 3.09 -14.21 -9.23
CA GLY A 233 3.61 -15.15 -8.25
C GLY A 233 4.06 -16.51 -8.82
N VAL A 234 3.77 -16.79 -10.09
CA VAL A 234 4.21 -17.99 -10.82
C VAL A 234 5.01 -17.67 -12.10
N ALA A 235 5.20 -16.39 -12.42
CA ALA A 235 6.03 -15.98 -13.55
C ALA A 235 7.51 -16.30 -13.28
N LYS A 236 8.21 -16.83 -14.29
CA LYS A 236 9.63 -17.24 -14.18
C LYS A 236 10.56 -16.50 -15.16
N SER A 237 9.97 -15.68 -16.02
CA SER A 237 10.66 -14.97 -17.10
C SER A 237 9.81 -13.79 -17.56
N LEU A 238 10.41 -12.92 -18.38
CA LEU A 238 9.71 -11.83 -19.07
C LEU A 238 8.89 -12.36 -20.24
N GLY A 239 7.71 -12.86 -19.90
CA GLY A 239 6.76 -13.48 -20.80
C GLY A 239 5.64 -14.12 -20.00
N SER A 240 4.60 -14.58 -20.68
CA SER A 240 3.46 -15.27 -20.07
C SER A 240 3.95 -16.35 -19.06
N PRO A 241 3.41 -16.38 -17.83
CA PRO A 241 2.17 -15.71 -17.41
C PRO A 241 2.34 -14.28 -16.85
N LEU A 242 3.51 -13.63 -16.98
CA LEU A 242 3.65 -12.22 -16.62
C LEU A 242 2.80 -11.33 -17.53
N SER A 243 2.14 -10.31 -16.98
CA SER A 243 1.30 -9.36 -17.71
C SER A 243 1.94 -7.99 -17.75
N TRP A 244 1.32 -6.94 -17.19
CA TRP A 244 1.87 -5.59 -17.20
C TRP A 244 2.97 -5.45 -16.15
N TYR A 245 4.19 -5.17 -16.59
CA TYR A 245 5.33 -5.04 -15.71
C TYR A 245 6.39 -4.11 -16.31
N LEU A 246 7.10 -3.36 -15.47
CA LEU A 246 8.26 -2.58 -15.86
C LEU A 246 9.52 -3.13 -15.19
N MET A 247 10.43 -3.65 -16.00
CA MET A 247 11.71 -4.16 -15.54
C MET A 247 12.50 -3.11 -14.74
N GLY A 248 12.85 -3.48 -13.50
CA GLY A 248 13.61 -2.62 -12.60
C GLY A 248 12.77 -1.66 -11.77
N TYR A 249 11.46 -1.53 -12.04
CA TYR A 249 10.57 -0.62 -11.31
C TYR A 249 9.31 -1.30 -10.75
N GLY A 250 8.90 -2.45 -11.27
CA GLY A 250 7.77 -3.20 -10.73
C GLY A 250 6.47 -3.00 -11.51
N GLU A 251 5.36 -3.09 -10.78
CA GLU A 251 3.99 -3.00 -11.30
C GLU A 251 3.46 -1.56 -11.20
N THR A 252 2.18 -1.37 -11.55
CA THR A 252 1.61 -0.02 -11.69
C THR A 252 1.55 0.76 -10.37
N GLY A 253 1.41 0.05 -9.23
CA GLY A 253 1.43 0.63 -7.89
C GLY A 253 2.84 0.81 -7.32
N ASP A 254 3.82 0.05 -7.82
CA ASP A 254 5.23 0.14 -7.40
C ASP A 254 5.99 1.32 -7.98
N ILE A 255 5.62 1.80 -9.17
CA ILE A 255 6.49 2.72 -9.93
C ILE A 255 6.68 4.06 -9.22
N LEU A 256 7.95 4.34 -8.96
CA LEU A 256 8.42 5.57 -8.34
C LEU A 256 8.66 6.65 -9.39
N THR A 257 7.93 7.77 -9.35
CA THR A 257 8.29 8.93 -10.16
C THR A 257 9.50 9.64 -9.57
N HIS A 258 10.70 9.29 -10.01
CA HIS A 258 11.89 10.07 -9.72
C HIS A 258 11.90 11.36 -10.56
N THR A 259 11.12 12.37 -10.18
CA THR A 259 11.39 13.74 -10.63
C THR A 259 12.14 14.49 -9.54
N HIS A 260 13.46 14.29 -9.54
CA HIS A 260 14.49 15.22 -9.06
C HIS A 260 14.15 16.19 -7.92
N GLU A 261 13.87 15.70 -6.71
CA GLU A 261 14.40 16.40 -5.53
C GLU A 261 14.67 15.44 -4.39
N LYS A 262 15.95 15.37 -4.02
CA LYS A 262 16.48 14.61 -2.90
C LYS A 262 16.16 15.34 -1.58
N THR A 263 14.91 15.71 -1.39
CA THR A 263 14.38 16.23 -0.12
C THR A 263 12.99 15.63 0.10
N SER A 264 12.97 14.46 0.74
CA SER A 264 11.77 13.74 1.22
C SER A 264 10.79 13.24 0.13
N ALA A 265 11.10 12.02 -0.35
CA ALA A 265 10.21 10.98 -0.87
C ALA A 265 8.85 11.42 -1.42
N HIS A 266 8.68 11.48 -2.74
CA HIS A 266 7.42 11.05 -3.35
C HIS A 266 7.73 10.28 -4.63
N THR A 267 6.98 9.21 -4.75
CA THR A 267 7.32 7.86 -5.17
C THR A 267 5.91 7.32 -5.40
N GLY A 268 5.53 6.74 -6.56
CA GLY A 268 4.12 6.34 -6.76
C GLY A 268 3.62 5.38 -5.68
N ASN A 269 4.53 4.54 -5.19
CA ASN A 269 4.40 3.84 -3.92
C ASN A 269 4.17 4.87 -2.79
N THR A 270 3.03 4.75 -2.12
CA THR A 270 2.51 5.60 -1.02
C THR A 270 1.79 6.90 -1.37
N ILE A 271 1.72 7.37 -2.63
CA ILE A 271 0.92 8.58 -2.93
C ILE A 271 -0.57 8.26 -2.82
N GLN A 272 -1.20 8.85 -1.81
CA GLN A 272 -2.62 8.68 -1.52
C GLN A 272 -3.47 9.77 -2.20
N GLU A 273 -4.68 9.40 -2.60
CA GLU A 273 -5.72 10.32 -3.04
C GLU A 273 -7.05 9.96 -2.39
N THR A 274 -7.79 10.96 -1.92
CA THR A 274 -9.17 10.80 -1.50
C THR A 274 -10.08 10.88 -2.72
N MET A 275 -10.75 9.78 -3.04
CA MET A 275 -11.77 9.72 -4.09
C MET A 275 -13.17 9.69 -3.49
N THR A 276 -14.13 10.27 -4.20
CA THR A 276 -15.55 10.22 -3.82
C THR A 276 -16.27 9.19 -4.67
N ASP A 277 -16.90 8.22 -4.02
CA ASP A 277 -17.85 7.31 -4.64
C ASP A 277 -19.06 8.11 -5.15
N THR A 278 -19.22 8.20 -6.47
CA THR A 278 -20.30 8.96 -7.10
C THR A 278 -21.67 8.34 -6.90
N VAL A 279 -21.75 7.07 -6.49
CA VAL A 279 -23.00 6.34 -6.22
C VAL A 279 -23.46 6.59 -4.78
N THR A 280 -22.55 6.50 -3.81
CA THR A 280 -22.90 6.58 -2.38
C THR A 280 -22.59 7.93 -1.74
N GLY A 281 -21.76 8.76 -2.38
CA GLY A 281 -21.22 10.01 -1.83
C GLY A 281 -20.12 9.80 -0.78
N LYS A 282 -19.75 8.55 -0.46
CA LYS A 282 -18.71 8.23 0.51
C LYS A 282 -17.33 8.50 -0.08
N THR A 283 -16.42 9.01 0.75
CA THR A 283 -15.02 9.20 0.37
C THR A 283 -14.17 8.02 0.80
N TRP A 284 -13.16 7.70 -0.01
CA TRP A 284 -12.25 6.59 0.19
C TRP A 284 -10.82 7.02 -0.12
N VAL A 285 -9.85 6.51 0.64
CA VAL A 285 -8.42 6.73 0.36
C VAL A 285 -7.92 5.57 -0.49
N VAL A 286 -7.34 5.91 -1.64
CA VAL A 286 -6.71 4.96 -2.58
C VAL A 286 -5.26 5.35 -2.81
N GLN A 287 -4.44 4.40 -3.25
CA GLN A 287 -3.15 4.73 -3.84
C GLN A 287 -3.33 5.17 -5.29
N LYS A 288 -2.63 6.21 -5.71
CA LYS A 288 -2.44 6.52 -7.13
C LYS A 288 -1.57 5.44 -7.79
N LEU A 289 -1.83 5.20 -9.07
CA LEU A 289 -1.10 4.24 -9.88
C LEU A 289 -0.40 4.97 -11.02
N TRP A 290 0.74 4.47 -11.48
CA TRP A 290 1.40 5.00 -12.67
C TRP A 290 0.51 4.89 -13.90
N SER A 291 0.47 5.92 -14.74
CA SER A 291 -0.17 5.90 -16.06
C SER A 291 0.88 5.85 -17.15
N ASN A 292 0.80 4.86 -18.04
CA ASN A 292 1.64 4.82 -19.24
C ASN A 292 1.27 5.97 -20.19
N LYS A 293 -0.02 6.29 -20.32
CA LYS A 293 -0.54 7.31 -21.24
C LYS A 293 -0.16 8.73 -20.85
N TYR A 294 -0.22 9.04 -19.56
CA TYR A 294 0.00 10.38 -19.01
C TYR A 294 1.37 10.56 -18.35
N GLN A 295 2.12 9.47 -18.16
CA GLN A 295 3.47 9.49 -17.58
C GLN A 295 3.51 10.15 -16.18
N MET A 296 2.49 9.88 -15.35
CA MET A 296 2.38 10.34 -13.97
C MET A 296 1.49 9.42 -13.15
N CYS A 297 1.55 9.52 -11.81
CA CYS A 297 0.67 8.76 -10.92
C CYS A 297 -0.72 9.40 -10.82
N MET A 298 -1.77 8.60 -11.03
CA MET A 298 -3.17 9.02 -11.08
C MET A 298 -4.07 7.98 -10.42
N SER A 299 -5.24 8.37 -9.91
CA SER A 299 -6.27 7.43 -9.42
C SER A 299 -7.51 7.38 -10.32
N GLN A 300 -7.55 8.22 -11.35
CA GLN A 300 -8.66 8.36 -12.30
C GLN A 300 -8.16 9.00 -13.58
N SER A 301 -8.75 8.67 -14.74
CA SER A 301 -8.45 9.36 -15.99
C SER A 301 -8.91 10.82 -15.89
N PRO A 302 -8.18 11.78 -16.48
CA PRO A 302 -8.70 13.14 -16.64
C PRO A 302 -10.05 13.08 -17.34
N SER A 303 -11.11 13.56 -16.67
CA SER A 303 -12.40 13.70 -17.33
C SER A 303 -12.22 14.58 -18.58
N ASN A 304 -12.85 14.20 -19.70
CA ASN A 304 -12.97 15.07 -20.89
C ASN A 304 -13.88 16.30 -20.60
N LYS A 305 -13.82 16.88 -19.41
CA LYS A 305 -14.51 18.11 -19.02
C LYS A 305 -13.55 19.30 -19.03
N ALA A 306 -12.96 19.58 -20.19
CA ALA A 306 -12.49 20.91 -20.55
C ALA A 306 -12.29 21.06 -22.07
N ALA A 307 -13.38 21.30 -22.82
CA ALA A 307 -13.33 22.06 -24.08
C ALA A 307 -14.74 22.51 -24.51
N LYS A 308 -15.37 23.36 -23.69
CA LYS A 308 -16.30 24.37 -24.19
C LYS A 308 -15.98 25.70 -23.50
N ILE A 309 -14.75 26.16 -23.68
CA ILE A 309 -14.55 27.61 -23.76
C ILE A 309 -15.29 27.99 -25.05
N ALA A 310 -16.45 28.63 -24.90
CA ALA A 310 -17.09 29.29 -26.02
C ALA A 310 -16.03 30.20 -26.67
N PRO A 311 -15.84 30.18 -27.99
CA PRO A 311 -14.95 31.13 -28.62
C PRO A 311 -15.46 32.53 -28.24
N SER A 312 -14.66 33.26 -27.45
CA SER A 312 -14.89 34.68 -27.31
C SER A 312 -14.82 35.25 -28.71
N SER A 313 -15.88 35.92 -29.11
CA SER A 313 -15.96 36.65 -30.37
C SER A 313 -14.86 37.71 -30.38
N ASP A 314 -13.68 37.34 -30.88
CA ASP A 314 -12.71 38.29 -31.40
C ASP A 314 -13.35 38.88 -32.64
N THR A 315 -14.04 39.99 -32.41
CA THR A 315 -14.52 40.85 -33.47
C THR A 315 -13.29 41.43 -34.15
N ALA A 316 -13.10 41.06 -35.40
CA ALA A 316 -12.06 41.56 -36.27
C ALA A 316 -11.94 43.10 -36.12
N VAL A 317 -10.77 43.55 -35.66
CA VAL A 317 -10.40 44.96 -35.68
C VAL A 317 -10.09 45.32 -37.12
N THR A 318 -11.09 45.85 -37.82
CA THR A 318 -10.92 46.52 -39.11
C THR A 318 -10.36 47.92 -38.85
N THR A 319 -9.17 48.18 -39.37
CA THR A 319 -8.56 49.51 -39.35
C THR A 319 -9.26 50.47 -40.31
N SER A 320 -9.93 51.50 -39.78
CA SER A 320 -10.14 52.75 -40.54
C SER A 320 -10.32 53.97 -39.63
N LYS A 321 -9.40 54.92 -39.85
CA LYS A 321 -9.27 56.35 -39.48
C LYS A 321 -10.50 57.08 -38.87
N SER A 322 -10.22 57.76 -37.74
CA SER A 322 -10.71 59.05 -37.15
C SER A 322 -11.79 59.90 -37.88
N PRO A 323 -12.55 60.82 -37.21
CA PRO A 323 -12.14 61.61 -36.02
C PRO A 323 -13.20 61.92 -34.90
N ILE A 324 -12.66 62.20 -33.71
CA ILE A 324 -12.98 63.27 -32.72
C ILE A 324 -14.44 63.79 -32.58
N ASN A 325 -15.06 63.60 -31.41
CA ASN A 325 -15.54 64.70 -30.55
C ASN A 325 -16.17 64.26 -29.19
N SER A 326 -15.77 65.02 -28.15
CA SER A 326 -16.56 65.59 -27.04
C SER A 326 -17.07 64.80 -25.82
N ALA A 327 -16.75 65.41 -24.67
CA ALA A 327 -17.51 65.55 -23.41
C ALA A 327 -17.57 64.34 -22.45
N VAL A 328 -16.89 64.38 -21.29
CA VAL A 328 -17.34 64.99 -19.99
C VAL A 328 -18.56 64.22 -19.46
N THR A 329 -18.56 63.53 -18.31
CA THR A 329 -18.35 64.01 -16.93
C THR A 329 -18.39 62.83 -15.94
N SER A 330 -17.63 62.94 -14.84
CA SER A 330 -17.95 62.59 -13.43
C SER A 330 -18.65 61.24 -13.11
N LYS A 331 -18.32 60.48 -12.06
CA LYS A 331 -18.03 60.88 -10.68
C LYS A 331 -17.75 59.59 -9.87
N SER A 332 -16.88 59.72 -8.86
CA SER A 332 -16.87 59.07 -7.52
C SER A 332 -17.54 57.69 -7.34
N SER A 333 -16.97 56.72 -6.65
CA SER A 333 -16.48 56.86 -5.27
C SER A 333 -15.79 55.59 -4.76
N SER A 334 -14.78 55.81 -3.90
CA SER A 334 -14.41 55.05 -2.69
C SER A 334 -14.15 53.54 -2.81
N SER A 335 -12.90 53.04 -2.78
CA SER A 335 -11.86 53.08 -1.73
C SER A 335 -11.97 51.96 -0.69
N VAL A 336 -10.91 51.12 -0.67
CA VAL A 336 -10.26 50.41 0.47
C VAL A 336 -11.12 49.44 1.34
N ASN A 337 -10.64 48.31 1.85
CA ASN A 337 -9.31 48.00 2.35
C ASN A 337 -9.09 46.48 2.43
N ALA A 338 -7.84 46.07 2.25
CA ALA A 338 -7.34 44.75 2.58
C ALA A 338 -6.91 44.67 4.05
N ALA A 339 -7.13 43.51 4.69
CA ALA A 339 -6.35 42.88 5.78
C ALA A 339 -7.20 41.79 6.48
N PRO A 340 -6.64 40.92 7.34
CA PRO A 340 -5.39 40.15 7.24
C PRO A 340 -5.59 38.64 7.56
N LYS A 341 -4.56 37.84 7.27
CA LYS A 341 -4.42 36.39 7.51
C LYS A 341 -4.37 36.06 9.02
N PRO A 342 -5.09 35.05 9.54
CA PRO A 342 -4.91 34.60 10.92
C PRO A 342 -3.82 33.54 11.04
N ALA A 343 -2.96 33.73 12.05
CA ALA A 343 -2.04 32.73 12.58
C ALA A 343 -2.80 31.81 13.55
N ILE A 344 -2.55 30.50 13.49
CA ILE A 344 -3.10 29.52 14.44
C ILE A 344 -1.97 28.98 15.33
N SER A 345 -2.25 28.98 16.62
CA SER A 345 -1.38 28.63 17.75
C SER A 345 -1.24 27.11 17.93
N LYS A 346 -0.05 26.69 18.40
CA LYS A 346 0.23 25.31 18.84
C LYS A 346 -0.56 24.97 20.11
N PRO A 347 -1.19 23.79 20.23
CA PRO A 347 -1.72 23.32 21.50
C PRO A 347 -0.61 22.78 22.41
N ALA A 348 -0.78 23.02 23.71
CA ALA A 348 0.14 22.66 24.77
C ALA A 348 0.12 21.15 25.08
N TYR A 349 1.31 20.63 25.38
CA TYR A 349 1.60 19.24 25.76
C TYR A 349 1.08 18.94 27.17
N VAL A 350 0.09 18.05 27.30
CA VAL A 350 -0.33 17.49 28.60
C VAL A 350 0.47 16.21 28.84
N LYS A 351 1.45 16.27 29.75
CA LYS A 351 2.13 15.10 30.31
C LYS A 351 1.15 14.32 31.18
N THR A 352 0.63 13.20 30.69
CA THR A 352 -0.02 12.20 31.55
C THR A 352 1.08 11.39 32.26
N THR A 353 1.11 11.51 33.58
CA THR A 353 2.01 10.80 34.48
C THR A 353 1.69 9.30 34.51
N LYS A 354 2.75 8.47 34.50
CA LYS A 354 2.69 7.02 34.74
C LYS A 354 1.92 6.73 36.03
N ALA A 355 0.79 6.04 35.92
CA ALA A 355 0.16 5.38 37.08
C ALA A 355 1.00 4.14 37.47
N ALA A 356 1.44 4.14 38.72
CA ALA A 356 2.19 3.06 39.33
C ALA A 356 1.32 1.79 39.46
N LYS A 357 1.89 0.65 39.05
CA LYS A 357 1.36 -0.71 39.28
C LYS A 357 1.39 -0.99 40.78
N THR A 358 0.24 -0.99 41.44
CA THR A 358 0.09 -1.57 42.79
C THR A 358 -0.18 -3.06 42.68
N THR A 359 0.80 -3.84 43.13
CA THR A 359 0.76 -5.29 43.28
C THR A 359 -0.24 -5.69 44.36
N LYS A 360 -1.39 -6.28 43.99
CA LYS A 360 -2.22 -7.04 44.95
C LYS A 360 -1.92 -8.52 44.82
N LYS A 361 -1.25 -9.02 45.85
CA LYS A 361 -0.96 -10.42 46.15
C LYS A 361 -2.28 -11.16 46.40
N SER A 362 -2.69 -12.01 45.47
CA SER A 362 -3.83 -12.92 45.68
C SER A 362 -3.31 -14.24 46.25
N THR A 363 -3.68 -14.51 47.49
CA THR A 363 -3.46 -15.77 48.21
C THR A 363 -4.36 -16.86 47.63
N THR A 364 -3.76 -17.88 47.03
CA THR A 364 -4.46 -19.10 46.61
C THR A 364 -4.54 -20.08 47.79
N THR A 365 -5.73 -20.25 48.34
CA THR A 365 -6.03 -21.30 49.33
C THR A 365 -6.21 -22.64 48.63
N LYS A 366 -5.34 -23.58 48.98
CA LYS A 366 -5.31 -24.98 48.55
C LYS A 366 -6.55 -25.71 49.09
N LYS A 367 -7.46 -26.16 48.21
CA LYS A 367 -8.56 -27.06 48.58
C LYS A 367 -8.31 -28.44 47.97
N THR A 368 -7.95 -29.37 48.84
CA THR A 368 -7.72 -30.79 48.57
C THR A 368 -9.05 -31.48 48.29
N THR A 369 -9.20 -32.12 47.13
CA THR A 369 -10.29 -33.07 46.85
C THR A 369 -9.71 -34.41 46.47
N THR A 370 -9.83 -35.34 47.42
CA THR A 370 -9.55 -36.76 47.31
C THR A 370 -10.60 -37.40 46.39
N LYS A 371 -10.19 -38.00 45.27
CA LYS A 371 -11.01 -38.97 44.53
C LYS A 371 -10.39 -40.36 44.64
N LYS A 372 -11.18 -41.27 45.21
CA LYS A 372 -10.93 -42.69 45.46
C LYS A 372 -10.67 -43.43 44.15
N ALA A 373 -9.66 -44.28 44.17
CA ALA A 373 -9.36 -45.26 43.13
C ALA A 373 -10.42 -46.37 43.11
N ALA A 374 -10.89 -46.73 41.91
CA ALA A 374 -11.65 -47.94 41.66
C ALA A 374 -10.68 -49.06 41.24
N VAL A 375 -10.63 -50.12 42.04
CA VAL A 375 -9.85 -51.33 41.80
C VAL A 375 -10.55 -52.17 40.74
N LYS A 376 -9.80 -52.52 39.69
CA LYS A 376 -10.15 -53.53 38.69
C LYS A 376 -9.78 -54.90 39.26
N THR A 377 -10.77 -55.78 39.47
CA THR A 377 -10.50 -57.20 39.73
C THR A 377 -11.08 -58.02 38.58
N THR A 378 -10.16 -58.53 37.77
CA THR A 378 -10.37 -59.61 36.81
C THR A 378 -10.50 -60.94 37.55
N THR A 379 -11.56 -61.70 37.29
CA THR A 379 -11.56 -63.16 37.50
C THR A 379 -12.18 -63.85 36.29
N LYS A 380 -11.48 -64.85 35.80
CA LYS A 380 -11.74 -65.66 34.60
C LYS A 380 -11.93 -67.11 35.07
N LYS A 381 -12.88 -67.83 34.45
CA LYS A 381 -13.08 -69.31 34.44
C LYS A 381 -13.37 -70.01 35.78
N LYS A 382 -14.54 -70.65 35.89
CA LYS A 382 -14.79 -72.00 35.37
C LYS A 382 -16.29 -72.21 35.17
#